data_AF-A0A8J7XSP8-F1
#
_entry.id   AF-A0A8J7XSP8-F1
#
_cell.length_a   1.000
_cell.length_b   1.000
_cell.length_c   1.000
_cell.angle_alpha   90.00
_cell.angle_beta   90.00
_cell.angle_gamma   90.00
#
_symmetry.space_group_name_H-M   'P 1'
#
loop_
_entity.id
_entity.type
_entity.pdbx_description
1 polymer ?
#
loop_
_entity_poly.entity_id
_entity_poly.type
_entity_poly.pdbx_seq_one_letter_code
_entity_poly.pdbx_strand_id
1 'polypeptide(L)'
;MEYYEVCKRLAEEIESGAITTKKQLDHRKLQLSREYHLHKLIANPDILSVSQSKKVAALVQRKPTRTISGVAVIAVMTRPHSCPHGRCIYCPGGVTTPQSYTGREPAAMRGIQYNYDPYLQVQARLNQLHAIGHPTDKCELIIMGGTFTSEDLDYQEYVVKRCFDAFNEKDSLYVKDALQMNETADNRVIGVTFETRPDWCRKHHIQRMLQFGATRVELGVQNLYDFIYKKVERGHTVFDVIEATRYVKDAGLKVGYHMMPGLPGSDFERDLKAFHRLFSDPQFRPDMLKVYPCQVLEDTPLYELYKKGEYHPYSEEDLIDLLIEIKKMLPKYVRIMRIGRDIPSPLIVAGVKRTNIGQIVEKELADLEIRCQCIRCREVGRNMLRGICPDVDNIKLVKEEYKASSGKEIFLSFEDAENNLLIAFLRLRIPQESWKEEIGNHAAIVRELHVYGPLVPLGMKPVKEWQHRGFGEDLLREAEKLSLKHKKDTLLVCSGVGVKPYYETLGYSRIGPYMGCDLHELG
;
A
#
# COMPACT_ATOMS: atom_id res chain seq x y z
N MET A 1 44.43 6.58 8.04
CA MET A 1 43.44 5.48 8.13
C MET A 1 42.51 5.64 6.94
N GLU A 2 42.33 4.61 6.13
CA GLU A 2 41.45 4.68 4.95
C GLU A 2 39.99 4.86 5.39
N TYR A 3 39.19 5.54 4.55
CA TYR A 3 37.77 5.85 4.82
C TYR A 3 36.95 4.62 5.23
N TYR A 4 37.26 3.46 4.65
CA TYR A 4 36.67 2.17 4.98
C TYR A 4 36.87 1.79 6.46
N GLU A 5 38.08 1.91 6.96
CA GLU A 5 38.43 1.53 8.33
C GLU A 5 37.77 2.46 9.36
N VAL A 6 37.58 3.74 8.99
CA VAL A 6 36.82 4.70 9.82
C VAL A 6 35.34 4.31 9.88
N CYS A 7 34.76 3.82 8.78
CA CYS A 7 33.39 3.30 8.76
C CYS A 7 33.26 2.05 9.64
N LYS A 8 34.23 1.13 9.56
CA LYS A 8 34.25 -0.11 10.34
C LYS A 8 34.33 0.18 11.84
N ARG A 9 35.21 1.10 12.25
CA ARG A 9 35.29 1.58 13.63
C ARG A 9 33.96 2.14 14.14
N LEU A 10 33.25 2.94 13.33
CA LEU A 10 31.93 3.43 13.71
C LEU A 10 30.91 2.30 13.89
N ALA A 11 30.93 1.29 13.01
CA ALA A 11 30.06 0.13 13.15
C ALA A 11 30.35 -0.63 14.46
N GLU A 12 31.62 -0.88 14.78
CA GLU A 12 32.05 -1.53 16.03
C GLU A 12 31.67 -0.71 17.28
N GLU A 13 31.81 0.63 17.24
CA GLU A 13 31.38 1.54 18.31
C GLU A 13 29.85 1.50 18.53
N ILE A 14 29.06 1.28 17.48
CA ILE A 14 27.60 1.07 17.60
C ILE A 14 27.29 -0.32 18.16
N GLU A 15 27.97 -1.36 17.70
CA GLU A 15 27.73 -2.75 18.10
C GLU A 15 28.03 -3.00 19.59
N SER A 16 29.14 -2.44 20.06
CA SER A 16 29.58 -2.44 21.45
C SER A 16 28.69 -1.59 22.37
N GLY A 17 27.83 -0.74 21.80
CA GLY A 17 26.93 0.13 22.55
C GLY A 17 27.54 1.45 23.02
N ALA A 18 28.75 1.81 22.55
CA ALA A 18 29.33 3.13 22.80
C ALA A 18 28.52 4.25 22.12
N ILE A 19 27.88 3.95 20.99
CA ILE A 19 26.94 4.85 20.30
C ILE A 19 25.54 4.22 20.30
N THR A 20 24.59 4.87 20.95
CA THR A 20 23.20 4.37 21.07
C THR A 20 22.16 5.29 20.44
N THR A 21 22.53 6.54 20.13
CA THR A 21 21.60 7.54 19.58
C THR A 21 22.12 8.15 18.28
N LYS A 22 21.20 8.61 17.41
CA LYS A 22 21.56 9.30 16.16
C LYS A 22 22.39 10.57 16.39
N LYS A 23 22.10 11.29 17.48
CA LYS A 23 22.85 12.50 17.86
C LYS A 23 24.30 12.17 18.20
N GLN A 24 24.54 11.09 18.96
CA GLN A 24 25.90 10.60 19.24
C GLN A 24 26.61 10.17 17.96
N LEU A 25 25.91 9.45 17.07
CA LEU A 25 26.46 9.02 15.79
C LEU A 25 26.90 10.21 14.92
N ASP A 26 26.04 11.22 14.76
CA ASP A 26 26.36 12.40 13.95
C ASP A 26 27.53 13.21 14.53
N HIS A 27 27.59 13.34 15.86
CA HIS A 27 28.72 13.98 16.53
C HIS A 27 30.02 13.18 16.30
N ARG A 28 29.97 11.85 16.45
CA ARG A 28 31.14 11.00 16.26
C ARG A 28 31.64 10.98 14.82
N LYS A 29 30.72 11.00 13.84
CA LYS A 29 31.06 11.14 12.42
C LYS A 29 31.81 12.45 12.14
N LEU A 30 31.34 13.56 12.70
CA LEU A 30 32.02 14.86 12.60
C LEU A 30 33.42 14.81 13.22
N GLN A 31 33.56 14.20 14.40
CA GLN A 31 34.84 14.07 15.08
C GLN A 31 35.84 13.25 14.25
N LEU A 32 35.44 12.06 13.80
CA LEU A 32 36.30 11.17 13.02
C LEU A 32 36.64 11.74 11.64
N SER A 33 35.69 12.42 10.99
CA SER A 33 35.97 13.12 9.73
C SER A 33 37.05 14.20 9.90
N ARG A 34 37.08 14.91 11.05
CA ARG A 34 38.13 15.88 11.37
C ARG A 34 39.44 15.20 11.75
N GLU A 35 39.39 14.21 12.64
CA GLU A 35 40.56 13.45 13.13
C GLU A 35 41.36 12.84 11.96
N TYR A 36 40.66 12.28 10.97
CA TYR A 36 41.28 11.63 9.81
C TYR A 36 41.28 12.46 8.52
N HIS A 37 40.92 13.75 8.60
CA HIS A 37 40.99 14.72 7.49
C HIS A 37 40.24 14.23 6.23
N LEU A 38 39.04 13.67 6.43
CA LEU A 38 38.24 13.11 5.33
C LEU A 38 37.69 14.25 4.45
N HIS A 39 37.80 14.09 3.13
CA HIS A 39 37.28 15.03 2.12
C HIS A 39 35.74 15.14 2.11
N LYS A 40 35.05 14.19 2.75
CA LYS A 40 33.59 14.18 2.90
C LYS A 40 33.19 13.67 4.28
N LEU A 41 32.00 14.07 4.71
CA LEU A 41 31.37 13.48 5.90
C LEU A 41 31.04 12.01 5.63
N ILE A 42 31.25 11.19 6.65
CA ILE A 42 30.95 9.76 6.61
C ILE A 42 29.45 9.59 6.33
N ALA A 43 29.10 8.82 5.30
CA ALA A 43 27.70 8.59 4.97
C ALA A 43 27.14 7.38 5.73
N ASN A 44 25.87 7.45 6.14
CA ASN A 44 25.19 6.32 6.81
C ASN A 44 25.21 5.01 6.00
N PRO A 45 25.02 5.03 4.65
CA PRO A 45 25.17 3.84 3.82
C PRO A 45 26.56 3.20 3.90
N ASP A 46 27.61 4.00 4.05
CA ASP A 46 28.99 3.50 4.08
C ASP A 46 29.25 2.76 5.40
N ILE A 47 28.70 3.26 6.52
CA ILE A 47 28.74 2.58 7.84
C ILE A 47 27.95 1.27 7.79
N LEU A 48 26.83 1.24 7.05
CA LEU A 48 26.04 0.04 6.88
C LEU A 48 26.75 -0.99 5.99
N SER A 49 27.46 -0.56 4.95
CA SER A 49 28.15 -1.46 4.01
C SER A 49 29.24 -2.32 4.65
N VAL A 50 29.73 -1.91 5.83
CA VAL A 50 30.81 -2.58 6.56
C VAL A 50 30.32 -3.43 7.73
N SER A 51 29.00 -3.49 7.99
CA SER A 51 28.43 -4.31 9.07
C SER A 51 27.04 -4.86 8.73
N GLN A 52 26.81 -6.13 9.06
CA GLN A 52 25.50 -6.79 8.96
C GLN A 52 24.66 -6.68 10.25
N SER A 53 25.12 -5.92 11.25
CA SER A 53 24.47 -5.84 12.55
C SER A 53 23.12 -5.12 12.49
N LYS A 54 22.08 -5.75 13.06
CA LYS A 54 20.75 -5.14 13.23
C LYS A 54 20.79 -3.85 14.05
N LYS A 55 21.73 -3.73 15.01
CA LYS A 55 21.91 -2.50 15.81
C LYS A 55 22.43 -1.34 14.95
N VAL A 56 23.41 -1.62 14.09
CA VAL A 56 23.95 -0.65 13.13
C VAL A 56 22.86 -0.23 12.16
N ALA A 57 22.17 -1.18 11.53
CA ALA A 57 21.06 -0.92 10.62
C ALA A 57 20.00 -0.01 11.26
N ALA A 58 19.54 -0.34 12.48
CA ALA A 58 18.54 0.47 13.20
C ALA A 58 19.00 1.92 13.45
N LEU A 59 20.28 2.14 13.73
CA LEU A 59 20.81 3.47 14.03
C LEU A 59 21.07 4.30 12.78
N VAL A 60 21.60 3.69 11.72
CA VAL A 60 21.98 4.38 10.48
C VAL A 60 20.83 4.51 9.48
N GLN A 61 19.73 3.78 9.69
CA GLN A 61 18.55 3.79 8.81
C GLN A 61 18.01 5.21 8.59
N ARG A 62 17.81 5.54 7.31
CA ARG A 62 17.26 6.82 6.86
C ARG A 62 15.81 6.67 6.44
N LYS A 63 14.94 7.60 6.84
CA LYS A 63 13.49 7.60 6.54
C LYS A 63 12.79 6.33 7.08
N PRO A 64 12.77 6.14 8.42
CA PRO A 64 12.19 4.95 9.06
C PRO A 64 10.72 4.72 8.66
N THR A 65 10.01 5.79 8.30
CA THR A 65 8.63 5.76 7.79
C THR A 65 8.41 4.88 6.57
N ARG A 66 9.46 4.53 5.83
CA ARG A 66 9.35 3.69 4.62
C ARG A 66 9.08 2.21 4.89
N THR A 67 9.39 1.71 6.07
CA THR A 67 9.15 0.30 6.46
C THR A 67 8.59 0.20 7.88
N ILE A 68 7.81 1.20 8.35
CA ILE A 68 7.15 1.15 9.68
C ILE A 68 6.25 -0.09 9.82
N SER A 69 5.68 -0.58 8.73
CA SER A 69 4.87 -1.81 8.74
C SER A 69 5.71 -3.09 8.67
N GLY A 70 7.05 -2.99 8.61
CA GLY A 70 7.93 -4.14 8.36
C GLY A 70 7.83 -4.71 6.94
N VAL A 71 7.34 -3.93 5.98
CA VAL A 71 7.16 -4.34 4.57
C VAL A 71 7.85 -3.37 3.64
N ALA A 72 8.69 -3.88 2.74
CA ALA A 72 9.34 -3.13 1.68
C ALA A 72 8.42 -2.96 0.47
N VAL A 73 7.97 -1.73 0.23
CA VAL A 73 7.16 -1.41 -0.96
C VAL A 73 8.08 -1.21 -2.18
N ILE A 74 7.89 -2.06 -3.20
CA ILE A 74 8.60 -2.05 -4.46
C ILE A 74 7.61 -1.79 -5.58
N ALA A 75 7.69 -0.61 -6.17
CA ALA A 75 6.80 -0.18 -7.22
C ALA A 75 7.54 -0.17 -8.56
N VAL A 76 6.99 -0.88 -9.54
CA VAL A 76 7.54 -1.09 -10.88
C VAL A 76 6.63 -0.40 -11.89
N MET A 77 7.24 0.33 -12.83
CA MET A 77 6.53 0.94 -13.95
C MET A 77 6.54 0.00 -15.15
N THR A 78 5.36 -0.18 -15.75
CA THR A 78 5.24 -0.85 -17.06
C THR A 78 5.71 0.07 -18.17
N ARG A 79 5.87 -0.46 -19.38
CA ARG A 79 6.18 0.35 -20.57
C ARG A 79 5.08 1.40 -20.83
N PRO A 80 5.42 2.52 -21.49
CA PRO A 80 4.41 3.45 -21.99
C PRO A 80 3.45 2.74 -22.94
N HIS A 81 2.16 2.82 -22.65
CA HIS A 81 1.11 2.26 -23.48
C HIS A 81 -0.13 3.15 -23.41
N SER A 82 -0.69 3.45 -24.59
CA SER A 82 -1.85 4.33 -24.71
C SER A 82 -3.05 3.75 -23.97
N CYS A 83 -3.80 4.61 -23.29
CA CYS A 83 -5.07 4.19 -22.71
C CYS A 83 -6.06 3.76 -23.81
N PRO A 84 -6.78 2.63 -23.65
CA PRO A 84 -7.72 2.14 -24.68
C PRO A 84 -8.85 3.09 -25.08
N HIS A 85 -9.15 4.10 -24.25
CA HIS A 85 -10.20 5.09 -24.52
C HIS A 85 -9.68 6.45 -25.01
N GLY A 86 -8.36 6.58 -25.21
CA GLY A 86 -7.70 7.88 -25.38
C GLY A 86 -7.20 8.45 -24.05
N ARG A 87 -7.27 9.77 -23.88
CA ARG A 87 -6.59 10.50 -22.79
C ARG A 87 -7.59 11.33 -21.99
N CYS A 88 -7.65 11.13 -20.67
CA CYS A 88 -8.40 12.03 -19.80
C CYS A 88 -7.72 13.41 -19.75
N ILE A 89 -8.52 14.49 -19.68
CA ILE A 89 -8.01 15.87 -19.84
C ILE A 89 -6.97 16.29 -18.79
N TYR A 90 -7.01 15.71 -17.59
CA TYR A 90 -6.09 16.01 -16.48
C TYR A 90 -4.84 15.13 -16.45
N CYS A 91 -4.76 14.13 -17.33
CA CYS A 91 -3.80 13.04 -17.21
C CYS A 91 -2.48 13.41 -17.92
N PRO A 92 -1.33 13.48 -17.24
CA PRO A 92 -0.04 13.64 -17.91
C PRO A 92 0.43 12.31 -18.54
N GLY A 93 1.43 12.39 -19.42
CA GLY A 93 2.07 11.23 -20.03
C GLY A 93 1.24 10.55 -21.11
N GLY A 94 1.57 9.29 -21.41
CA GLY A 94 0.92 8.45 -22.43
C GLY A 94 1.66 8.37 -23.77
N VAL A 95 2.79 9.05 -23.93
CA VAL A 95 3.64 8.99 -25.13
C VAL A 95 5.02 8.42 -24.79
N THR A 96 5.77 9.10 -23.93
CA THR A 96 7.14 8.70 -23.51
C THR A 96 7.18 8.10 -22.11
N THR A 97 6.09 8.26 -21.35
CA THR A 97 5.92 7.79 -19.98
C THR A 97 4.60 7.04 -19.84
N PRO A 98 4.49 6.11 -18.88
CA PRO A 98 3.22 5.47 -18.56
C PRO A 98 2.12 6.48 -18.26
N GLN A 99 0.87 6.11 -18.56
CA GLN A 99 -0.26 7.01 -18.39
C GLN A 99 -0.37 7.49 -16.94
N SER A 100 -0.66 8.77 -16.76
CA SER A 100 -0.79 9.47 -15.48
C SER A 100 0.53 9.87 -14.82
N TYR A 101 1.69 9.59 -15.41
CA TYR A 101 2.99 9.94 -14.85
C TYR A 101 3.74 10.96 -15.70
N THR A 102 4.47 11.86 -15.04
CA THR A 102 5.28 12.91 -15.68
C THR A 102 6.66 12.43 -16.10
N GLY A 103 7.11 11.28 -15.60
CA GLY A 103 8.48 10.77 -15.84
C GLY A 103 9.52 11.31 -14.87
N ARG A 104 9.11 12.23 -13.98
CA ARG A 104 9.99 12.86 -12.98
C ARG A 104 9.76 12.33 -11.57
N GLU A 105 8.76 11.47 -11.38
CA GLU A 105 8.54 10.77 -10.12
C GLU A 105 9.65 9.73 -9.89
N PRO A 106 10.05 9.43 -8.64
CA PRO A 106 11.16 8.50 -8.38
C PRO A 106 11.01 7.11 -8.99
N ALA A 107 9.78 6.58 -9.06
CA ALA A 107 9.54 5.31 -9.73
C ALA A 107 9.49 5.43 -11.26
N ALA A 108 8.96 6.53 -11.79
CA ALA A 108 8.94 6.79 -13.23
C ALA A 108 10.36 7.00 -13.79
N MET A 109 11.20 7.77 -13.09
CA MET A 109 12.61 7.95 -13.44
C MET A 109 13.37 6.62 -13.44
N ARG A 110 13.08 5.73 -12.49
CA ARG A 110 13.67 4.38 -12.45
C ARG A 110 13.21 3.55 -13.65
N GLY A 111 11.92 3.62 -13.99
CA GLY A 111 11.38 3.00 -15.20
C GLY A 111 12.15 3.44 -16.44
N ILE A 112 12.29 4.75 -16.65
CA ILE A 112 13.04 5.32 -17.78
C ILE A 112 14.51 4.86 -17.77
N GLN A 113 15.18 4.94 -16.62
CA GLN A 113 16.60 4.58 -16.47
C GLN A 113 16.89 3.14 -16.89
N TYR A 114 15.97 2.21 -16.58
CA TYR A 114 16.11 0.80 -16.92
C TYR A 114 15.26 0.38 -18.12
N ASN A 115 14.84 1.34 -18.95
CA ASN A 115 14.03 1.12 -20.15
C ASN A 115 12.80 0.23 -19.91
N TYR A 116 12.17 0.40 -18.75
CA TYR A 116 11.01 -0.34 -18.26
C TYR A 116 11.23 -1.86 -18.11
N ASP A 117 12.48 -2.33 -18.01
CA ASP A 117 12.79 -3.71 -17.67
C ASP A 117 12.31 -4.03 -16.23
N PRO A 118 11.41 -5.01 -16.04
CA PRO A 118 10.85 -5.31 -14.72
C PRO A 118 11.89 -5.85 -13.73
N TYR A 119 12.82 -6.69 -14.20
CA TYR A 119 13.84 -7.32 -13.36
C TYR A 119 14.80 -6.27 -12.81
N LEU A 120 15.33 -5.41 -13.69
CA LEU A 120 16.27 -4.36 -13.32
C LEU A 120 15.63 -3.32 -12.39
N GLN A 121 14.36 -2.98 -12.60
CA GLN A 121 13.63 -2.07 -11.70
C GLN A 121 13.50 -2.62 -10.27
N VAL A 122 13.18 -3.91 -10.13
CA VAL A 122 13.08 -4.57 -8.81
C VAL A 122 14.45 -4.65 -8.15
N GLN A 123 15.47 -5.15 -8.86
CA GLN A 123 16.84 -5.25 -8.36
C GLN A 123 17.40 -3.90 -7.92
N ALA A 124 17.24 -2.85 -8.74
CA ALA A 124 17.67 -1.51 -8.37
C ALA A 124 16.97 -0.98 -7.12
N ARG A 125 15.70 -1.35 -6.91
CA ARG A 125 14.94 -0.95 -5.73
C ARG A 125 15.34 -1.73 -4.48
N LEU A 126 15.58 -3.03 -4.59
CA LEU A 126 16.10 -3.87 -3.50
C LEU A 126 17.47 -3.34 -3.03
N ASN A 127 18.42 -3.16 -3.97
CA ASN A 127 19.75 -2.62 -3.68
C ASN A 127 19.67 -1.24 -3.04
N GLN A 128 18.76 -0.38 -3.52
CA GLN A 128 18.54 0.93 -2.90
C GLN A 128 18.08 0.82 -1.45
N LEU A 129 17.17 -0.11 -1.13
CA LEU A 129 16.66 -0.31 0.23
C LEU A 129 17.71 -0.91 1.16
N HIS A 130 18.47 -1.89 0.69
CA HIS A 130 19.61 -2.45 1.42
C HIS A 130 20.64 -1.37 1.76
N ALA A 131 21.01 -0.52 0.79
CA ALA A 131 21.96 0.56 0.99
C ALA A 131 21.52 1.59 2.05
N ILE A 132 20.22 1.69 2.37
CA ILE A 132 19.71 2.58 3.42
C ILE A 132 19.25 1.86 4.69
N GLY A 133 19.54 0.56 4.82
CA GLY A 133 19.26 -0.23 6.04
C GLY A 133 17.80 -0.59 6.21
N HIS A 134 17.07 -0.73 5.12
CA HIS A 134 15.70 -1.21 5.16
C HIS A 134 15.65 -2.72 4.90
N PRO A 135 14.93 -3.49 5.74
CA PRO A 135 14.75 -4.91 5.51
C PRO A 135 13.90 -5.15 4.26
N THR A 136 14.18 -6.21 3.53
CA THR A 136 13.48 -6.62 2.29
C THR A 136 12.98 -8.06 2.35
N ASP A 137 13.04 -8.70 3.52
CA ASP A 137 12.56 -10.07 3.73
C ASP A 137 11.07 -10.22 3.38
N LYS A 138 10.32 -9.13 3.53
CA LYS A 138 8.91 -9.01 3.17
C LYS A 138 8.71 -7.85 2.21
N CYS A 139 8.35 -8.17 0.98
CA CYS A 139 8.14 -7.21 -0.10
C CYS A 139 6.67 -7.14 -0.53
N GLU A 140 6.20 -5.94 -0.84
CA GLU A 140 4.95 -5.69 -1.55
C GLU A 140 5.28 -5.16 -2.94
N LEU A 141 4.90 -5.90 -3.97
CA LEU A 141 5.05 -5.51 -5.36
C LEU A 141 3.85 -4.66 -5.80
N ILE A 142 4.10 -3.50 -6.40
CA ILE A 142 3.07 -2.65 -7.00
C ILE A 142 3.38 -2.47 -8.48
N ILE A 143 2.48 -2.94 -9.34
CA ILE A 143 2.57 -2.75 -10.79
C ILE A 143 1.78 -1.48 -11.15
N MET A 144 2.52 -0.45 -11.56
CA MET A 144 2.01 0.90 -11.85
C MET A 144 1.92 1.15 -13.36
N GLY A 145 0.99 2.02 -13.75
CA GLY A 145 0.77 2.44 -15.14
C GLY A 145 -0.72 2.54 -15.51
N GLY A 146 -1.61 1.94 -14.71
CA GLY A 146 -3.08 2.02 -14.85
C GLY A 146 -3.67 1.32 -16.10
N THR A 147 -2.84 0.96 -17.07
CA THR A 147 -3.19 0.29 -18.34
C THR A 147 -2.62 -1.12 -18.45
N PHE A 148 -1.93 -1.62 -17.43
CA PHE A 148 -1.30 -2.94 -17.47
C PHE A 148 -2.27 -4.07 -17.87
N THR A 149 -3.49 -4.04 -17.35
CA THR A 149 -4.51 -5.07 -17.65
C THR A 149 -5.04 -5.01 -19.08
N SER A 150 -4.78 -3.91 -19.81
CA SER A 150 -5.15 -3.76 -21.23
C SER A 150 -4.04 -4.09 -22.22
N GLU A 151 -2.83 -4.36 -21.73
CA GLU A 151 -1.72 -4.81 -22.55
C GLU A 151 -1.89 -6.28 -22.98
N ASP A 152 -1.10 -6.70 -23.97
CA ASP A 152 -1.07 -8.09 -24.42
C ASP A 152 -0.68 -9.06 -23.29
N LEU A 153 -1.23 -10.27 -23.37
CA LEU A 153 -1.03 -11.32 -22.37
C LEU A 153 0.45 -11.66 -22.15
N ASP A 154 1.21 -11.83 -23.24
CA ASP A 154 2.63 -12.15 -23.19
C ASP A 154 3.43 -11.09 -22.43
N TYR A 155 3.05 -9.81 -22.59
CA TYR A 155 3.67 -8.72 -21.87
C TYR A 155 3.31 -8.73 -20.38
N GLN A 156 2.04 -9.00 -20.06
CA GLN A 156 1.61 -9.11 -18.67
C GLN A 156 2.35 -10.23 -17.93
N GLU A 157 2.45 -11.41 -18.55
CA GLU A 157 3.19 -12.56 -18.02
C GLU A 157 4.68 -12.26 -17.88
N TYR A 158 5.30 -11.65 -18.90
CA TYR A 158 6.69 -11.24 -18.87
C TYR A 158 6.99 -10.31 -17.69
N VAL A 159 6.16 -9.28 -17.48
CA VAL A 159 6.37 -8.30 -16.39
C VAL A 159 6.34 -8.99 -15.03
N VAL A 160 5.29 -9.78 -14.76
CA VAL A 160 5.12 -10.46 -13.48
C VAL A 160 6.25 -11.45 -13.26
N LYS A 161 6.52 -12.32 -14.24
CA LYS A 161 7.61 -13.31 -14.18
C LYS A 161 8.95 -12.65 -13.86
N ARG A 162 9.33 -11.61 -14.61
CA ARG A 162 10.63 -10.94 -14.42
C ARG A 162 10.74 -10.19 -13.10
N CYS A 163 9.62 -9.67 -12.57
CA CYS A 163 9.62 -9.14 -11.21
C CYS A 163 9.93 -10.24 -10.18
N PHE A 164 9.25 -11.39 -10.26
CA PHE A 164 9.49 -12.52 -9.36
C PHE A 164 10.88 -13.12 -9.52
N ASP A 165 11.40 -13.25 -10.75
CA ASP A 165 12.78 -13.68 -11.00
C ASP A 165 13.79 -12.77 -10.27
N ALA A 166 13.54 -11.46 -10.24
CA ALA A 166 14.38 -10.50 -9.52
C ALA A 166 14.31 -10.67 -7.99
N PHE A 167 13.14 -10.97 -7.44
CA PHE A 167 13.00 -11.27 -6.01
C PHE A 167 13.69 -12.59 -5.63
N ASN A 168 13.66 -13.57 -6.53
CA ASN A 168 14.24 -14.90 -6.35
C ASN A 168 15.73 -14.96 -6.65
N GLU A 169 16.28 -13.92 -7.30
CA GLU A 169 17.66 -13.89 -7.84
C GLU A 169 17.96 -15.08 -8.75
N LYS A 170 16.93 -15.56 -9.45
CA LYS A 170 16.97 -16.75 -10.30
C LYS A 170 15.95 -16.67 -11.42
N ASP A 171 16.37 -17.04 -12.62
CA ASP A 171 15.47 -17.12 -13.77
C ASP A 171 14.53 -18.33 -13.69
N SER A 172 13.28 -18.10 -14.07
CA SER A 172 12.25 -19.13 -14.24
C SER A 172 11.88 -19.30 -15.72
N LEU A 173 11.18 -20.40 -16.05
CA LEU A 173 10.59 -20.59 -17.38
C LEU A 173 9.20 -19.96 -17.45
N TYR A 174 8.32 -20.29 -16.50
CA TYR A 174 6.94 -19.79 -16.46
C TYR A 174 6.68 -18.93 -15.21
N VAL A 175 5.66 -18.07 -15.29
CA VAL A 175 5.19 -17.26 -14.15
C VAL A 175 4.94 -18.13 -12.91
N LYS A 176 4.24 -19.27 -13.08
CA LYS A 176 3.96 -20.20 -11.98
C LYS A 176 5.22 -20.70 -11.26
N ASP A 177 6.31 -20.93 -11.99
CA ASP A 177 7.57 -21.42 -11.42
C ASP A 177 8.24 -20.29 -10.62
N ALA A 178 8.22 -19.06 -11.15
CA ALA A 178 8.71 -17.87 -10.46
C ALA A 178 7.97 -17.64 -9.13
N LEU A 179 6.64 -17.80 -9.15
CA LEU A 179 5.81 -17.69 -7.96
C LEU A 179 6.15 -18.79 -6.95
N GLN A 180 6.22 -20.06 -7.38
CA GLN A 180 6.54 -21.18 -6.49
C GLN A 180 7.93 -21.03 -5.84
N MET A 181 8.94 -20.60 -6.59
CA MET A 181 10.28 -20.32 -6.04
C MET A 181 10.26 -19.22 -4.97
N ASN A 182 9.35 -18.24 -5.10
CA ASN A 182 9.31 -17.10 -4.19
C ASN A 182 8.73 -17.41 -2.80
N GLU A 183 8.02 -18.52 -2.65
CA GLU A 183 7.40 -18.91 -1.39
C GLU A 183 8.44 -19.09 -0.26
N THR A 184 9.66 -19.48 -0.63
CA THR A 184 10.78 -19.70 0.28
C THR A 184 11.99 -18.80 0.02
N ALA A 185 11.90 -17.86 -0.93
CA ALA A 185 12.97 -16.92 -1.24
C ALA A 185 13.31 -15.99 -0.07
N ASP A 186 14.48 -15.36 -0.13
CA ASP A 186 14.91 -14.37 0.87
C ASP A 186 14.08 -13.08 0.79
N ASN A 187 13.78 -12.60 -0.42
CA ASN A 187 12.91 -11.45 -0.65
C ASN A 187 11.48 -11.92 -0.97
N ARG A 188 10.69 -12.28 0.06
CA ARG A 188 9.36 -12.85 -0.13
C ARG A 188 8.34 -11.80 -0.56
N VAL A 189 7.62 -12.06 -1.65
CA VAL A 189 6.52 -11.21 -2.10
C VAL A 189 5.25 -11.58 -1.33
N ILE A 190 4.96 -10.79 -0.30
CA ILE A 190 3.82 -11.01 0.60
C ILE A 190 2.53 -10.33 0.13
N GLY A 191 2.62 -9.55 -0.96
CA GLY A 191 1.46 -8.94 -1.60
C GLY A 191 1.80 -8.39 -2.97
N VAL A 192 0.90 -8.58 -3.93
CA VAL A 192 0.97 -7.96 -5.25
C VAL A 192 -0.24 -7.04 -5.42
N THR A 193 0.02 -5.82 -5.89
CA THR A 193 -0.98 -4.80 -6.21
C THR A 193 -0.97 -4.48 -7.68
N PHE A 194 -2.14 -4.53 -8.31
CA PHE A 194 -2.35 -4.08 -9.68
C PHE A 194 -3.15 -2.77 -9.68
N GLU A 195 -2.62 -1.74 -10.32
CA GLU A 195 -3.37 -0.52 -10.63
C GLU A 195 -4.08 -0.69 -11.98
N THR A 196 -5.40 -0.47 -12.02
CA THR A 196 -6.19 -0.63 -13.24
C THR A 196 -7.37 0.34 -13.32
N ARG A 197 -7.96 0.44 -14.50
CA ARG A 197 -9.23 1.11 -14.72
C ARG A 197 -10.39 0.15 -14.38
N PRO A 198 -11.48 0.65 -13.78
CA PRO A 198 -12.72 -0.09 -13.55
C PRO A 198 -13.22 -0.93 -14.74
N ASP A 199 -13.24 -0.37 -15.94
CA ASP A 199 -13.71 -1.06 -17.16
C ASP A 199 -12.81 -2.23 -17.60
N TRP A 200 -11.55 -2.22 -17.17
CA TRP A 200 -10.54 -3.29 -17.38
C TRP A 200 -10.34 -4.18 -16.15
N CYS A 201 -11.33 -4.20 -15.25
CA CYS A 201 -11.35 -5.03 -14.05
C CYS A 201 -12.52 -6.03 -14.07
N ARG A 202 -12.69 -6.70 -15.20
CA ARG A 202 -13.70 -7.76 -15.38
C ARG A 202 -13.23 -9.11 -14.81
N LYS A 203 -14.15 -10.06 -14.66
CA LYS A 203 -13.89 -11.40 -14.12
C LYS A 203 -12.62 -12.07 -14.68
N HIS A 204 -12.45 -12.07 -16.02
CA HIS A 204 -11.27 -12.67 -16.65
C HIS A 204 -9.96 -11.89 -16.37
N HIS A 205 -10.01 -10.56 -16.23
CA HIS A 205 -8.86 -9.77 -15.76
C HIS A 205 -8.47 -10.17 -14.35
N ILE A 206 -9.45 -10.30 -13.46
CA ILE A 206 -9.24 -10.67 -12.05
C ILE A 206 -8.70 -12.10 -11.93
N GLN A 207 -9.22 -13.04 -12.74
CA GLN A 207 -8.71 -14.40 -12.80
C GLN A 207 -7.22 -14.43 -13.15
N ARG A 208 -6.78 -13.63 -14.13
CA ARG A 208 -5.36 -13.50 -14.49
C ARG A 208 -4.55 -12.86 -13.37
N MET A 209 -5.04 -11.78 -12.77
CA MET A 209 -4.38 -11.14 -11.62
C MET A 209 -4.18 -12.12 -10.47
N LEU A 210 -5.15 -12.99 -10.16
CA LEU A 210 -5.01 -14.04 -9.16
C LEU A 210 -3.92 -15.07 -9.54
N GLN A 211 -3.83 -15.46 -10.82
CA GLN A 211 -2.76 -16.32 -11.33
C GLN A 211 -1.37 -15.66 -11.21
N PHE A 212 -1.33 -14.33 -11.21
CA PHE A 212 -0.12 -13.53 -10.96
C PHE A 212 0.15 -13.24 -9.48
N GLY A 213 -0.61 -13.85 -8.56
CA GLY A 213 -0.43 -13.68 -7.11
C GLY A 213 -1.00 -12.37 -6.55
N ALA A 214 -1.98 -11.76 -7.23
CA ALA A 214 -2.65 -10.56 -6.74
C ALA A 214 -3.21 -10.74 -5.33
N THR A 215 -3.06 -9.70 -4.52
CA THR A 215 -3.74 -9.57 -3.22
C THR A 215 -4.54 -8.28 -3.12
N ARG A 216 -4.22 -7.26 -3.94
CA ARG A 216 -4.90 -5.98 -3.99
C ARG A 216 -5.10 -5.51 -5.42
N VAL A 217 -6.25 -4.90 -5.68
CA VAL A 217 -6.50 -4.13 -6.89
C VAL A 217 -6.79 -2.70 -6.50
N GLU A 218 -6.16 -1.77 -7.21
CA GLU A 218 -6.42 -0.35 -7.06
C GLU A 218 -7.13 0.18 -8.30
N LEU A 219 -8.36 0.65 -8.10
CA LEU A 219 -9.21 1.17 -9.15
C LEU A 219 -9.06 2.68 -9.26
N GLY A 220 -8.75 3.15 -10.47
CA GLY A 220 -8.75 4.56 -10.81
C GLY A 220 -10.16 5.13 -10.91
N VAL A 221 -10.89 5.24 -9.78
CA VAL A 221 -12.29 5.71 -9.69
C VAL A 221 -12.39 7.21 -9.96
N GLN A 222 -11.56 8.01 -9.29
CA GLN A 222 -11.49 9.47 -9.40
C GLN A 222 -12.70 10.21 -8.84
N ASN A 223 -13.93 9.88 -9.25
CA ASN A 223 -15.16 10.52 -8.75
C ASN A 223 -16.34 9.53 -8.75
N LEU A 224 -17.53 9.91 -8.29
CA LEU A 224 -18.73 9.06 -8.28
C LEU A 224 -19.88 9.61 -9.13
N TYR A 225 -19.61 10.53 -10.05
CA TYR A 225 -20.60 11.12 -10.94
C TYR A 225 -20.22 10.99 -12.42
N ASP A 226 -21.08 10.34 -13.21
CA ASP A 226 -20.85 10.13 -14.65
C ASP A 226 -20.76 11.44 -15.45
N PHE A 227 -21.45 12.50 -15.03
CA PHE A 227 -21.34 13.79 -15.72
C PHE A 227 -19.94 14.41 -15.57
N ILE A 228 -19.24 14.14 -14.44
CA ILE A 228 -17.85 14.55 -14.26
C ILE A 228 -16.95 13.70 -15.16
N TYR A 229 -17.16 12.37 -15.21
CA TYR A 229 -16.43 11.49 -16.13
C TYR A 229 -16.54 11.94 -17.58
N LYS A 230 -17.75 12.26 -18.04
CA LYS A 230 -17.97 12.80 -19.39
C LYS A 230 -17.21 14.10 -19.61
N LYS A 231 -17.22 15.02 -18.63
CA LYS A 231 -16.54 16.32 -18.71
C LYS A 231 -15.02 16.18 -18.76
N VAL A 232 -14.45 15.18 -18.09
CA VAL A 232 -13.00 14.95 -18.04
C VAL A 232 -12.51 13.90 -19.04
N GLU A 233 -13.38 13.46 -19.95
CA GLU A 233 -13.11 12.44 -20.97
C GLU A 233 -12.60 11.13 -20.35
N ARG A 234 -13.21 10.70 -19.23
CA ARG A 234 -12.92 9.42 -18.59
C ARG A 234 -13.69 8.31 -19.29
N GLY A 235 -12.99 7.29 -19.78
CA GLY A 235 -13.58 6.20 -20.58
C GLY A 235 -14.28 5.09 -19.80
N HIS A 236 -14.88 5.37 -18.65
CA HIS A 236 -15.73 4.42 -17.92
C HIS A 236 -16.84 5.13 -17.17
N THR A 237 -17.74 4.34 -16.61
CA THR A 237 -18.91 4.79 -15.84
C THR A 237 -18.79 4.43 -14.36
N VAL A 238 -19.65 5.02 -13.54
CA VAL A 238 -19.81 4.62 -12.12
C VAL A 238 -20.31 3.18 -12.02
N PHE A 239 -21.08 2.69 -13.00
CA PHE A 239 -21.48 1.29 -13.06
C PHE A 239 -20.28 0.34 -13.17
N ASP A 240 -19.29 0.70 -14.00
CA ASP A 240 -18.04 -0.09 -14.11
C ASP A 240 -17.29 -0.14 -12.77
N VAL A 241 -17.29 0.95 -12.00
CA VAL A 241 -16.72 0.98 -10.64
C VAL A 241 -17.44 0.02 -9.70
N ILE A 242 -18.78 0.04 -9.72
CA ILE A 242 -19.62 -0.83 -8.88
C ILE A 242 -19.37 -2.31 -9.22
N GLU A 243 -19.39 -2.65 -10.51
CA GLU A 243 -19.15 -4.01 -10.97
C GLU A 243 -17.74 -4.51 -10.64
N ALA A 244 -16.72 -3.72 -10.96
CA ALA A 244 -15.33 -4.06 -10.64
C ALA A 244 -15.15 -4.28 -9.14
N THR A 245 -15.72 -3.42 -8.31
CA THR A 245 -15.64 -3.54 -6.84
C THR A 245 -16.27 -4.84 -6.36
N ARG A 246 -17.46 -5.17 -6.85
CA ARG A 246 -18.10 -6.46 -6.54
C ARG A 246 -17.22 -7.62 -6.96
N TYR A 247 -16.74 -7.65 -8.20
CA TYR A 247 -15.95 -8.76 -8.70
C TYR A 247 -14.64 -8.95 -7.93
N VAL A 248 -13.96 -7.86 -7.56
CA VAL A 248 -12.73 -7.90 -6.77
C VAL A 248 -13.00 -8.40 -5.35
N LYS A 249 -14.08 -7.93 -4.69
CA LYS A 249 -14.45 -8.42 -3.35
C LYS A 249 -14.84 -9.89 -3.36
N ASP A 250 -15.63 -10.32 -4.34
CA ASP A 250 -16.07 -11.72 -4.49
C ASP A 250 -14.93 -12.68 -4.89
N ALA A 251 -13.81 -12.14 -5.37
CA ALA A 251 -12.57 -12.86 -5.61
C ALA A 251 -11.60 -12.83 -4.41
N GLY A 252 -12.03 -12.33 -3.25
CA GLY A 252 -11.21 -12.29 -2.04
C GLY A 252 -10.15 -11.19 -2.00
N LEU A 253 -10.06 -10.32 -3.01
CA LEU A 253 -9.01 -9.32 -3.11
C LEU A 253 -9.35 -8.05 -2.32
N LYS A 254 -8.31 -7.33 -1.86
CA LYS A 254 -8.43 -5.98 -1.29
C LYS A 254 -8.75 -4.96 -2.38
N VAL A 255 -9.61 -4.00 -2.10
CA VAL A 255 -10.03 -2.95 -3.04
C VAL A 255 -9.52 -1.59 -2.56
N GLY A 256 -8.64 -0.96 -3.34
CA GLY A 256 -8.25 0.44 -3.17
C GLY A 256 -8.89 1.33 -4.22
N TYR A 257 -9.34 2.53 -3.84
CA TYR A 257 -9.78 3.55 -4.81
C TYR A 257 -8.78 4.69 -4.86
N HIS A 258 -8.46 5.14 -6.07
CA HIS A 258 -7.89 6.47 -6.29
C HIS A 258 -9.06 7.44 -6.42
N MET A 259 -9.11 8.47 -5.57
CA MET A 259 -10.14 9.51 -5.59
C MET A 259 -9.49 10.85 -5.87
N MET A 260 -10.09 11.65 -6.75
CA MET A 260 -9.56 12.94 -7.19
C MET A 260 -10.57 14.06 -6.92
N PRO A 261 -10.50 14.71 -5.74
CA PRO A 261 -11.29 15.91 -5.50
C PRO A 261 -10.79 17.06 -6.39
N GLY A 262 -11.71 17.96 -6.75
CA GLY A 262 -11.44 19.16 -7.54
C GLY A 262 -11.39 18.94 -9.04
N LEU A 263 -11.92 17.82 -9.55
CA LEU A 263 -12.02 17.62 -11.00
C LEU A 263 -12.95 18.66 -11.66
N PRO A 264 -12.73 19.02 -12.95
CA PRO A 264 -13.63 19.90 -13.68
C PRO A 264 -15.10 19.46 -13.59
N GLY A 265 -15.96 20.37 -13.14
CA GLY A 265 -17.39 20.08 -12.89
C GLY A 265 -17.71 19.62 -11.47
N SER A 266 -16.73 19.40 -10.61
CA SER A 266 -16.91 19.25 -9.17
C SER A 266 -16.76 20.57 -8.42
N ASP A 267 -17.11 20.54 -7.13
CA ASP A 267 -16.85 21.58 -6.13
C ASP A 267 -16.81 20.93 -4.74
N PHE A 268 -16.58 21.74 -3.70
CA PHE A 268 -16.40 21.26 -2.33
C PHE A 268 -17.58 20.37 -1.89
N GLU A 269 -18.80 20.85 -2.08
CA GLU A 269 -20.02 20.15 -1.69
C GLU A 269 -20.24 18.86 -2.46
N ARG A 270 -19.96 18.85 -3.78
CA ARG A 270 -20.09 17.64 -4.59
C ARG A 270 -19.05 16.59 -4.21
N ASP A 271 -17.80 16.99 -3.99
CA ASP A 271 -16.75 16.09 -3.55
C ASP A 271 -17.07 15.52 -2.16
N LEU A 272 -17.48 16.36 -1.22
CA LEU A 272 -17.88 15.92 0.12
C LEU A 272 -19.03 14.90 0.06
N LYS A 273 -20.06 15.16 -0.76
CA LYS A 273 -21.15 14.20 -1.02
C LYS A 273 -20.66 12.91 -1.66
N ALA A 274 -19.70 12.96 -2.58
CA ALA A 274 -19.11 11.77 -3.17
C ALA A 274 -18.37 10.92 -2.11
N PHE A 275 -17.62 11.54 -1.21
CA PHE A 275 -16.98 10.83 -0.10
C PHE A 275 -17.98 10.25 0.91
N HIS A 276 -19.05 10.97 1.23
CA HIS A 276 -20.14 10.39 2.02
C HIS A 276 -20.73 9.15 1.33
N ARG A 277 -21.02 9.25 0.03
CA ARG A 277 -21.57 8.13 -0.76
C ARG A 277 -20.64 6.92 -0.77
N LEU A 278 -19.31 7.10 -0.85
CA LEU A 278 -18.35 5.99 -0.82
C LEU A 278 -18.55 5.04 0.38
N PHE A 279 -18.94 5.59 1.53
CA PHE A 279 -19.06 4.84 2.77
C PHE A 279 -20.51 4.49 3.13
N SER A 280 -21.47 5.34 2.74
CA SER A 280 -22.89 5.07 3.01
C SER A 280 -23.47 4.02 2.06
N ASP A 281 -23.10 4.05 0.78
CA ASP A 281 -23.64 3.17 -0.27
C ASP A 281 -22.89 1.83 -0.31
N PRO A 282 -23.57 0.68 -0.08
CA PRO A 282 -22.93 -0.63 -0.06
C PRO A 282 -22.34 -1.05 -1.40
N GLN A 283 -22.63 -0.38 -2.51
CA GLN A 283 -22.04 -0.70 -3.81
C GLN A 283 -20.55 -0.35 -3.92
N PHE A 284 -20.03 0.52 -3.04
CA PHE A 284 -18.63 0.96 -3.05
C PHE A 284 -17.83 0.39 -1.86
N ARG A 285 -17.87 1.07 -0.70
CA ARG A 285 -17.17 0.71 0.55
C ARG A 285 -15.77 0.10 0.32
N PRO A 286 -14.83 0.85 -0.28
CA PRO A 286 -13.47 0.38 -0.51
C PRO A 286 -12.74 0.13 0.81
N ASP A 287 -11.72 -0.73 0.79
CA ASP A 287 -10.87 -0.97 1.97
C ASP A 287 -9.83 0.16 2.14
N MET A 288 -9.39 0.74 1.03
CA MET A 288 -8.28 1.69 1.00
C MET A 288 -8.56 2.87 0.06
N LEU A 289 -8.01 4.03 0.40
CA LEU A 289 -8.08 5.24 -0.43
C LEU A 289 -6.70 5.83 -0.72
N LYS A 290 -6.50 6.28 -1.95
CA LYS A 290 -5.47 7.26 -2.33
C LYS A 290 -6.19 8.53 -2.78
N VAL A 291 -6.04 9.62 -2.04
CA VAL A 291 -6.74 10.88 -2.31
C VAL A 291 -5.77 11.84 -3.01
N TYR A 292 -6.08 12.20 -4.24
CA TYR A 292 -5.21 12.96 -5.14
C TYR A 292 -5.91 14.22 -5.63
N PRO A 293 -5.72 15.39 -4.99
CA PRO A 293 -6.32 16.62 -5.49
C PRO A 293 -5.95 16.86 -6.96
N CYS A 294 -6.91 17.33 -7.75
CA CYS A 294 -6.66 17.66 -9.14
C CYS A 294 -5.66 18.83 -9.24
N GLN A 295 -4.63 18.64 -10.05
CA GLN A 295 -3.54 19.60 -10.25
C GLN A 295 -3.40 19.89 -11.74
N VAL A 296 -3.06 21.13 -12.08
CA VAL A 296 -2.85 21.56 -13.46
C VAL A 296 -1.39 21.36 -13.83
N LEU A 297 -1.14 20.63 -14.92
CA LEU A 297 0.18 20.37 -15.50
C LEU A 297 0.21 20.91 -16.92
N GLU A 298 1.31 21.53 -17.32
CA GLU A 298 1.44 22.26 -18.59
C GLU A 298 1.06 21.41 -19.82
N ASP A 299 1.52 20.16 -19.88
CA ASP A 299 1.30 19.28 -21.03
C ASP A 299 -0.08 18.58 -21.05
N THR A 300 -1.12 19.16 -20.46
CA THR A 300 -2.46 18.54 -20.34
C THR A 300 -3.58 19.40 -20.94
N PRO A 301 -4.64 18.82 -21.54
CA PRO A 301 -5.80 19.59 -21.96
C PRO A 301 -6.43 20.43 -20.84
N LEU A 302 -6.31 19.99 -19.57
CA LEU A 302 -6.73 20.76 -18.40
C LEU A 302 -6.01 22.11 -18.26
N TYR A 303 -4.76 22.21 -18.69
CA TYR A 303 -4.01 23.48 -18.66
C TYR A 303 -4.61 24.53 -19.58
N GLU A 304 -5.12 24.13 -20.74
CA GLU A 304 -5.79 25.06 -21.65
C GLU A 304 -7.12 25.57 -21.08
N LEU A 305 -7.87 24.73 -20.36
CA LEU A 305 -9.06 25.16 -19.61
C LEU A 305 -8.70 26.17 -18.51
N TYR A 306 -7.61 25.90 -17.78
CA TYR A 306 -7.10 26.81 -16.77
C TYR A 306 -6.68 28.17 -17.36
N LYS A 307 -5.94 28.19 -18.46
CA LYS A 307 -5.52 29.43 -19.14
C LYS A 307 -6.68 30.28 -19.64
N LYS A 308 -7.79 29.65 -20.04
CA LYS A 308 -9.01 30.35 -20.45
C LYS A 308 -9.87 30.84 -19.28
N GLY A 309 -9.50 30.50 -18.03
CA GLY A 309 -10.31 30.79 -16.84
C GLY A 309 -11.54 29.90 -16.69
N GLU A 310 -11.63 28.80 -17.45
CA GLU A 310 -12.77 27.87 -17.42
C GLU A 310 -12.64 26.81 -16.31
N TYR A 311 -11.46 26.70 -15.69
CA TYR A 311 -11.20 25.79 -14.58
C TYR A 311 -10.28 26.44 -13.54
N HIS A 312 -10.65 26.29 -12.26
CA HIS A 312 -9.85 26.71 -11.12
C HIS A 312 -9.67 25.51 -10.19
N PRO A 313 -8.43 25.05 -9.96
CA PRO A 313 -8.18 23.99 -8.98
C PRO A 313 -8.40 24.50 -7.55
N TYR A 314 -8.57 23.59 -6.59
CA TYR A 314 -8.67 23.98 -5.19
C TYR A 314 -7.50 24.81 -4.70
N SER A 315 -7.81 25.77 -3.84
CA SER A 315 -6.82 26.38 -2.97
C SER A 315 -6.29 25.36 -1.95
N GLU A 316 -5.20 25.70 -1.27
CA GLU A 316 -4.68 24.84 -0.21
C GLU A 316 -5.65 24.77 0.98
N GLU A 317 -6.29 25.89 1.31
CA GLU A 317 -7.26 26.01 2.41
C GLU A 317 -8.50 25.13 2.15
N ASP A 318 -9.14 25.28 0.98
CA ASP A 318 -10.32 24.47 0.62
C ASP A 318 -10.02 22.97 0.63
N LEU A 319 -8.82 22.58 0.19
CA LEU A 319 -8.42 21.18 0.20
C LEU A 319 -8.22 20.67 1.62
N ILE A 320 -7.59 21.45 2.51
CA ILE A 320 -7.39 21.08 3.91
C ILE A 320 -8.76 20.89 4.57
N ASP A 321 -9.68 21.83 4.40
CA ASP A 321 -11.03 21.75 4.96
C ASP A 321 -11.77 20.51 4.46
N LEU A 322 -11.72 20.24 3.15
CA LEU A 322 -12.34 19.05 2.57
C LEU A 322 -11.74 17.77 3.16
N LEU A 323 -10.41 17.70 3.31
CA LEU A 323 -9.72 16.54 3.86
C LEU A 323 -10.01 16.34 5.35
N ILE A 324 -10.21 17.41 6.11
CA ILE A 324 -10.66 17.37 7.51
C ILE A 324 -12.04 16.71 7.57
N GLU A 325 -13.01 17.17 6.76
CA GLU A 325 -14.36 16.58 6.70
C GLU A 325 -14.34 15.12 6.25
N ILE A 326 -13.55 14.78 5.23
CA ILE A 326 -13.36 13.39 4.80
C ILE A 326 -12.83 12.55 5.96
N LYS A 327 -11.82 13.03 6.71
CA LYS A 327 -11.21 12.24 7.81
C LYS A 327 -12.12 12.10 9.02
N LYS A 328 -13.08 13.01 9.25
CA LYS A 328 -14.11 12.89 10.29
C LYS A 328 -15.05 11.71 10.03
N MET A 329 -15.39 11.43 8.78
CA MET A 329 -16.38 10.40 8.41
C MET A 329 -15.79 9.01 8.11
N LEU A 330 -14.46 8.85 8.11
CA LEU A 330 -13.84 7.57 7.72
C LEU A 330 -14.23 6.43 8.67
N PRO A 331 -14.80 5.33 8.13
CA PRO A 331 -15.02 4.13 8.93
C PRO A 331 -13.71 3.53 9.45
N LYS A 332 -13.80 2.80 10.56
CA LYS A 332 -12.65 2.16 11.21
C LYS A 332 -11.94 1.13 10.33
N TYR A 333 -12.67 0.49 9.42
CA TYR A 333 -12.14 -0.51 8.48
C TYR A 333 -11.39 0.10 7.28
N VAL A 334 -11.42 1.43 7.08
CA VAL A 334 -10.81 2.09 5.91
C VAL A 334 -9.39 2.54 6.22
N ARG A 335 -8.50 2.41 5.23
CA ARG A 335 -7.14 2.96 5.28
C ARG A 335 -6.94 4.03 4.21
N ILE A 336 -6.72 5.29 4.61
CA ILE A 336 -6.10 6.26 3.70
C ILE A 336 -4.63 5.86 3.55
N MET A 337 -4.23 5.40 2.37
CA MET A 337 -2.84 5.06 2.08
C MET A 337 -2.01 6.32 1.89
N ARG A 338 -2.59 7.31 1.18
CA ARG A 338 -1.87 8.51 0.75
C ARG A 338 -2.81 9.68 0.46
N ILE A 339 -2.32 10.88 0.76
CA ILE A 339 -2.90 12.16 0.34
C ILE A 339 -1.85 12.86 -0.53
N GLY A 340 -2.22 13.25 -1.75
CA GLY A 340 -1.33 13.86 -2.74
C GLY A 340 -0.53 12.86 -3.58
N ARG A 341 -0.01 13.29 -4.73
CA ARG A 341 0.79 12.47 -5.67
C ARG A 341 2.29 12.77 -5.55
N ASP A 342 3.13 11.92 -6.12
CA ASP A 342 4.60 12.12 -6.19
C ASP A 342 5.00 13.10 -7.30
N ILE A 343 4.13 14.02 -7.71
CA ILE A 343 4.42 14.97 -8.78
C ILE A 343 5.37 16.06 -8.23
N PRO A 344 6.54 16.29 -8.87
CA PRO A 344 7.42 17.38 -8.47
C PRO A 344 6.72 18.75 -8.55
N SER A 345 6.82 19.53 -7.47
CA SER A 345 6.19 20.85 -7.37
C SER A 345 6.47 21.81 -8.53
N PRO A 346 7.68 21.83 -9.15
CA PRO A 346 7.95 22.69 -10.31
C PRO A 346 7.10 22.37 -11.55
N LEU A 347 6.57 21.14 -11.67
CA LEU A 347 5.72 20.75 -12.81
C LEU A 347 4.25 21.13 -12.61
N ILE A 348 3.87 21.51 -11.38
CA ILE A 348 2.51 21.90 -11.05
C ILE A 348 2.37 23.38 -11.37
N VAL A 349 1.61 23.68 -12.44
CA VAL A 349 1.28 25.05 -12.84
C VAL A 349 0.36 25.66 -11.78
N ALA A 350 -0.77 25.01 -11.49
CA ALA A 350 -1.80 25.47 -10.56
C ALA A 350 -2.39 24.33 -9.73
N GLY A 351 -2.95 24.69 -8.57
CA GLY A 351 -3.39 23.76 -7.52
C GLY A 351 -2.31 23.55 -6.45
N VAL A 352 -2.61 22.68 -5.49
CA VAL A 352 -1.79 22.50 -4.28
C VAL A 352 -0.40 21.95 -4.62
N LYS A 353 0.67 22.70 -4.30
CA LYS A 353 2.07 22.31 -4.59
C LYS A 353 2.80 21.68 -3.40
N ARG A 354 2.28 21.88 -2.18
CA ARG A 354 2.89 21.36 -0.94
C ARG A 354 2.78 19.84 -0.87
N THR A 355 3.85 19.19 -0.42
CA THR A 355 3.96 17.73 -0.36
C THR A 355 3.60 17.14 1.00
N ASN A 356 3.41 17.98 2.02
CA ASN A 356 3.14 17.59 3.41
C ASN A 356 1.70 17.87 3.88
N ILE A 357 0.74 18.04 2.96
CA ILE A 357 -0.68 18.32 3.28
C ILE A 357 -1.27 17.33 4.30
N GLY A 358 -0.95 16.04 4.17
CA GLY A 358 -1.44 15.04 5.11
C GLY A 358 -0.97 15.25 6.57
N GLN A 359 0.19 15.88 6.78
CA GLN A 359 0.67 16.26 8.12
C GLN A 359 -0.05 17.50 8.64
N ILE A 360 -0.32 18.47 7.76
CA ILE A 360 -1.07 19.69 8.11
C ILE A 360 -2.48 19.30 8.55
N VAL A 361 -3.20 18.52 7.75
CA VAL A 361 -4.54 18.02 8.10
C VAL A 361 -4.56 17.24 9.43
N GLU A 362 -3.51 16.48 9.73
CA GLU A 362 -3.42 15.79 11.02
C GLU A 362 -3.19 16.73 12.20
N LYS A 363 -2.46 17.82 12.00
CA LYS A 363 -2.28 18.85 13.01
C LYS A 363 -3.59 19.60 13.25
N GLU A 364 -4.26 20.04 12.19
CA GLU A 364 -5.56 20.74 12.30
C GLU A 364 -6.61 19.87 13.01
N LEU A 365 -6.67 18.57 12.69
CA LEU A 365 -7.56 17.64 13.41
C LEU A 365 -7.21 17.55 14.91
N ALA A 366 -5.92 17.58 15.26
CA ALA A 366 -5.50 17.54 16.67
C ALA A 366 -5.84 18.85 17.39
N ASP A 367 -5.64 20.00 16.73
CA ASP A 367 -5.99 21.33 17.25
C ASP A 367 -7.52 21.46 17.46
N LEU A 368 -8.33 20.76 16.65
CA LEU A 368 -9.77 20.62 16.81
C LEU A 368 -10.21 19.52 17.80
N GLU A 369 -9.27 18.81 18.43
CA GLU A 369 -9.52 17.67 19.33
C GLU A 369 -10.27 16.48 18.68
N ILE A 370 -10.14 16.34 17.35
CA ILE A 370 -10.81 15.29 16.57
C ILE A 370 -9.84 14.15 16.26
N ARG A 371 -10.21 12.93 16.68
CA ARG A 371 -9.45 11.71 16.38
C ARG A 371 -9.98 11.02 15.13
N CYS A 372 -9.21 11.05 14.04
CA CYS A 372 -9.50 10.29 12.83
C CYS A 372 -9.46 8.77 13.11
N GLN A 373 -10.53 8.06 12.73
CA GLN A 373 -10.75 6.64 13.05
C GLN A 373 -10.20 5.65 12.00
N CYS A 374 -9.59 6.13 10.91
CA CYS A 374 -9.06 5.22 9.88
C CYS A 374 -7.88 4.38 10.41
N ILE A 375 -7.64 3.23 9.77
CA ILE A 375 -6.57 2.28 10.09
C ILE A 375 -5.20 2.98 10.22
N ARG A 376 -4.84 3.85 9.26
CA ARG A 376 -3.54 4.54 9.24
C ARG A 376 -3.34 5.50 10.42
N CYS A 377 -4.41 6.04 11.00
CA CYS A 377 -4.31 6.94 12.14
C CYS A 377 -4.21 6.18 13.47
N ARG A 378 -4.72 4.95 13.52
CA ARG A 378 -4.74 4.10 14.71
C ARG A 378 -3.61 3.06 14.72
N GLU A 379 -2.95 2.80 13.59
CA GLU A 379 -1.89 1.79 13.50
C GLU A 379 -0.79 2.01 14.54
N VAL A 380 -0.50 0.96 15.30
CA VAL A 380 0.32 1.08 16.51
C VAL A 380 1.76 1.48 16.23
N GLY A 381 2.38 0.98 15.15
CA GLY A 381 3.76 1.34 14.79
C GLY A 381 3.95 2.84 14.51
N ARG A 382 2.91 3.51 14.01
CA ARG A 382 2.95 4.96 13.78
C ARG A 382 2.80 5.75 15.08
N ASN A 383 1.93 5.30 15.97
CA ASN A 383 1.64 5.98 17.23
C ASN A 383 2.76 5.77 18.27
N MET A 384 3.45 4.63 18.24
CA MET A 384 4.66 4.42 19.04
C MET A 384 5.77 5.42 18.70
N LEU A 385 5.93 5.79 17.43
CA LEU A 385 6.87 6.86 17.03
C LEU A 385 6.50 8.24 17.57
N ARG A 386 5.24 8.42 18.00
CA ARG A 386 4.73 9.63 18.66
C ARG A 386 4.76 9.51 20.19
N GLY A 387 5.28 8.41 20.73
CA GLY A 387 5.35 8.15 22.17
C GLY A 387 4.09 7.53 22.78
N ILE A 388 3.10 7.15 21.96
CA ILE A 388 1.88 6.48 22.44
C ILE A 388 2.09 4.96 22.31
N CYS A 389 2.23 4.30 23.44
CA CYS A 389 2.35 2.84 23.53
C CYS A 389 0.97 2.25 23.86
N PRO A 390 0.64 1.05 23.36
CA PRO A 390 -0.58 0.38 23.77
C PRO A 390 -0.45 -0.16 25.18
N ASP A 391 -1.58 -0.16 25.86
CA ASP A 391 -1.78 -0.85 27.12
C ASP A 391 -2.17 -2.30 26.83
N VAL A 392 -1.29 -3.23 27.19
CA VAL A 392 -1.41 -4.66 26.85
C VAL A 392 -2.62 -5.29 27.55
N ASP A 393 -2.91 -4.87 28.78
CA ASP A 393 -4.01 -5.42 29.57
C ASP A 393 -5.39 -4.98 29.02
N ASN A 394 -5.40 -3.95 28.18
CA ASN A 394 -6.60 -3.33 27.62
C ASN A 394 -6.84 -3.67 26.14
N ILE A 395 -6.03 -4.55 25.53
CA ILE A 395 -6.22 -5.00 24.15
C ILE A 395 -7.43 -5.93 24.07
N LYS A 396 -8.43 -5.56 23.26
CA LYS A 396 -9.68 -6.32 23.09
C LYS A 396 -9.95 -6.65 21.64
N LEU A 397 -10.57 -7.80 21.42
CA LEU A 397 -11.12 -8.17 20.12
C LEU A 397 -12.41 -7.39 19.85
N VAL A 398 -12.40 -6.60 18.78
CA VAL A 398 -13.52 -5.78 18.31
C VAL A 398 -13.99 -6.31 16.96
N LYS A 399 -15.31 -6.33 16.77
CA LYS A 399 -15.96 -6.75 15.53
C LYS A 399 -16.88 -5.66 15.00
N GLU A 400 -16.70 -5.31 13.73
CA GLU A 400 -17.57 -4.40 12.98
C GLU A 400 -18.12 -5.10 11.73
N GLU A 401 -19.44 -5.09 11.53
CA GLU A 401 -20.10 -5.72 10.38
C GLU A 401 -20.73 -4.68 9.47
N TYR A 402 -20.56 -4.84 8.16
CA TYR A 402 -21.18 -3.93 7.18
C TYR A 402 -21.49 -4.66 5.87
N LYS A 403 -22.57 -4.25 5.19
CA LYS A 403 -22.91 -4.77 3.86
C LYS A 403 -21.99 -4.15 2.80
N ALA A 404 -21.47 -4.94 1.88
CA ALA A 404 -20.76 -4.40 0.72
C ALA A 404 -20.87 -5.34 -0.48
N SER A 405 -21.24 -4.77 -1.63
CA SER A 405 -21.34 -5.45 -2.92
C SER A 405 -22.13 -6.76 -2.81
N SER A 406 -23.38 -6.66 -2.33
CA SER A 406 -24.29 -7.79 -2.04
C SER A 406 -23.86 -8.80 -0.97
N GLY A 407 -22.61 -8.74 -0.48
CA GLY A 407 -22.11 -9.58 0.60
C GLY A 407 -22.10 -8.87 1.95
N LYS A 408 -21.69 -9.61 2.98
CA LYS A 408 -21.37 -9.07 4.30
C LYS A 408 -19.86 -9.05 4.49
N GLU A 409 -19.32 -7.92 4.92
CA GLU A 409 -17.96 -7.79 5.41
C GLU A 409 -17.97 -7.75 6.94
N ILE A 410 -17.02 -8.44 7.54
CA ILE A 410 -16.79 -8.51 8.98
C ILE A 410 -15.34 -8.10 9.20
N PHE A 411 -15.14 -6.95 9.83
CA PHE A 411 -13.83 -6.43 10.21
C PHE A 411 -13.56 -6.82 11.66
N LEU A 412 -12.65 -7.76 11.85
CA LEU A 412 -12.16 -8.19 13.15
C LEU A 412 -10.87 -7.44 13.45
N SER A 413 -10.68 -6.99 14.69
CA SER A 413 -9.49 -6.24 15.06
C SER A 413 -9.15 -6.40 16.53
N PHE A 414 -7.86 -6.41 16.84
CA PHE A 414 -7.38 -6.22 18.20
C PHE A 414 -7.06 -4.73 18.39
N GLU A 415 -7.79 -4.09 19.29
CA GLU A 415 -7.71 -2.65 19.54
C GLU A 415 -7.45 -2.38 21.03
N ASP A 416 -6.59 -1.39 21.32
CA ASP A 416 -6.53 -0.73 22.62
C ASP A 416 -7.53 0.44 22.58
N ALA A 417 -8.63 0.29 23.31
CA ALA A 417 -9.72 1.25 23.30
C ALA A 417 -9.37 2.57 24.00
N GLU A 418 -8.49 2.55 25.00
CA GLU A 418 -8.12 3.74 25.77
C GLU A 418 -7.24 4.67 24.93
N ASN A 419 -6.22 4.09 24.29
CA ASN A 419 -5.28 4.83 23.46
C ASN A 419 -5.73 4.94 21.98
N ASN A 420 -6.87 4.34 21.62
CA ASN A 420 -7.40 4.27 20.26
C ASN A 420 -6.37 3.71 19.25
N LEU A 421 -5.73 2.59 19.62
CA LEU A 421 -4.67 1.96 18.82
C LEU A 421 -5.16 0.65 18.20
N LEU A 422 -4.69 0.39 16.98
CA LEU A 422 -4.96 -0.82 16.22
C LEU A 422 -3.70 -1.69 16.16
N ILE A 423 -3.80 -2.91 16.67
CA ILE A 423 -2.68 -3.86 16.80
C ILE A 423 -2.66 -4.86 15.65
N ALA A 424 -3.82 -5.44 15.35
CA ALA A 424 -4.00 -6.39 14.26
C ALA A 424 -5.43 -6.33 13.74
N PHE A 425 -5.65 -6.74 12.49
CA PHE A 425 -6.99 -6.88 11.94
C PHE A 425 -7.10 -7.98 10.89
N LEU A 426 -8.33 -8.45 10.69
CA LEU A 426 -8.72 -9.40 9.66
C LEU A 426 -9.98 -8.91 8.94
N ARG A 427 -9.99 -9.01 7.61
CA ARG A 427 -11.17 -8.74 6.76
C ARG A 427 -11.79 -10.07 6.33
N LEU A 428 -12.93 -10.43 6.92
CA LEU A 428 -13.70 -11.60 6.56
C LEU A 428 -14.89 -11.19 5.69
N ARG A 429 -15.05 -11.83 4.53
CA ARG A 429 -16.20 -11.67 3.66
C ARG A 429 -17.05 -12.92 3.68
N ILE A 430 -18.36 -12.73 3.89
CA ILE A 430 -19.39 -13.72 3.70
C ILE A 430 -20.12 -13.36 2.40
N PRO A 431 -19.74 -13.97 1.26
CA PRO A 431 -20.42 -13.72 0.00
C PRO A 431 -21.81 -14.37 0.02
N GLN A 432 -22.78 -13.71 -0.62
CA GLN A 432 -24.07 -14.32 -0.91
C GLN A 432 -23.91 -15.35 -2.04
N GLU A 433 -23.28 -14.92 -3.13
CA GLU A 433 -22.88 -15.72 -4.28
C GLU A 433 -21.58 -15.13 -4.82
N SER A 434 -20.60 -15.98 -5.15
CA SER A 434 -19.38 -15.56 -5.84
C SER A 434 -19.38 -16.10 -7.28
N TRP A 435 -18.86 -15.28 -8.19
CA TRP A 435 -18.60 -15.69 -9.56
C TRP A 435 -17.40 -16.63 -9.69
N LYS A 436 -16.61 -16.77 -8.62
CA LYS A 436 -15.45 -17.65 -8.56
C LYS A 436 -15.87 -19.02 -8.04
N GLU A 437 -15.62 -20.05 -8.83
CA GLU A 437 -16.07 -21.43 -8.57
C GLU A 437 -15.60 -21.98 -7.22
N GLU A 438 -14.32 -21.77 -6.88
CA GLU A 438 -13.71 -22.22 -5.61
C GLU A 438 -14.40 -21.61 -4.38
N ILE A 439 -15.10 -20.49 -4.54
CA ILE A 439 -15.80 -19.80 -3.45
C ILE A 439 -17.29 -20.15 -3.46
N GLY A 440 -17.93 -20.03 -4.63
CA GLY A 440 -19.35 -20.26 -4.83
C GLY A 440 -20.23 -19.59 -3.76
N ASN A 441 -21.12 -20.39 -3.16
CA ASN A 441 -21.97 -20.01 -2.04
C ASN A 441 -21.57 -20.71 -0.72
N HIS A 442 -20.60 -21.62 -0.74
CA HIS A 442 -20.23 -22.49 0.39
C HIS A 442 -19.03 -21.96 1.18
N ALA A 443 -18.17 -21.11 0.58
CA ALA A 443 -17.00 -20.59 1.26
C ALA A 443 -17.19 -19.20 1.89
N ALA A 444 -16.50 -18.96 3.00
CA ALA A 444 -16.16 -17.63 3.49
C ALA A 444 -14.74 -17.26 3.03
N ILE A 445 -14.41 -15.97 3.01
CA ILE A 445 -13.13 -15.49 2.48
C ILE A 445 -12.44 -14.53 3.43
N VAL A 446 -11.23 -14.87 3.89
CA VAL A 446 -10.28 -13.94 4.49
C VAL A 446 -9.59 -13.15 3.37
N ARG A 447 -9.93 -11.88 3.26
CA ARG A 447 -9.42 -10.96 2.22
C ARG A 447 -8.09 -10.30 2.63
N GLU A 448 -7.87 -10.17 3.93
CA GLU A 448 -6.66 -9.61 4.51
C GLU A 448 -6.52 -10.08 5.95
N LEU A 449 -5.33 -10.52 6.31
CA LEU A 449 -4.87 -10.63 7.70
C LEU A 449 -3.63 -9.75 7.83
N HIS A 450 -3.65 -8.83 8.79
CA HIS A 450 -2.52 -7.93 9.03
C HIS A 450 -2.25 -7.79 10.52
N VAL A 451 -1.02 -8.11 10.93
CA VAL A 451 -0.53 -7.90 12.30
C VAL A 451 0.58 -6.87 12.23
N TYR A 452 0.42 -5.75 12.93
CA TYR A 452 1.46 -4.72 12.96
C TYR A 452 2.64 -5.24 13.78
N GLY A 453 3.79 -5.38 13.12
CA GLY A 453 5.01 -5.83 13.77
C GLY A 453 5.58 -4.80 14.76
N PRO A 454 6.40 -5.25 15.73
CA PRO A 454 7.03 -4.36 16.69
C PRO A 454 8.17 -3.61 16.02
N LEU A 455 7.90 -2.46 15.40
CA LEU A 455 8.94 -1.45 15.25
C LEU A 455 9.07 -0.72 16.59
N VAL A 456 9.83 -1.32 17.51
CA VAL A 456 10.26 -0.66 18.75
C VAL A 456 11.08 0.57 18.35
N PRO A 457 10.64 1.79 18.66
CA PRO A 457 11.41 2.99 18.40
C PRO A 457 12.72 3.01 19.22
N LEU A 458 13.75 3.67 18.68
CA LEU A 458 15.04 3.86 19.36
C LEU A 458 14.85 4.48 20.76
N GLY A 459 15.41 3.84 21.79
CA GLY A 459 15.39 4.32 23.18
C GLY A 459 14.28 3.74 24.05
N MET A 460 13.30 3.04 23.47
CA MET A 460 12.32 2.28 24.23
C MET A 460 12.81 0.85 24.43
N LYS A 461 12.73 0.33 25.66
CA LYS A 461 12.98 -1.09 25.90
C LYS A 461 11.97 -1.87 25.04
N PRO A 462 12.39 -2.94 24.34
CA PRO A 462 11.43 -3.86 23.75
C PRO A 462 10.50 -4.31 24.87
N VAL A 463 9.23 -3.92 24.78
CA VAL A 463 8.22 -4.36 25.72
C VAL A 463 8.12 -5.86 25.50
N LYS A 464 8.68 -6.65 26.43
CA LYS A 464 8.70 -8.12 26.38
C LYS A 464 7.28 -8.69 26.18
N GLU A 465 6.24 -7.92 26.51
CA GLU A 465 4.82 -8.31 26.48
C GLU A 465 4.14 -8.16 25.11
N TRP A 466 4.72 -7.47 24.13
CA TRP A 466 4.17 -7.49 22.76
C TRP A 466 4.36 -8.83 22.04
N GLN A 467 5.09 -9.75 22.65
CA GLN A 467 5.25 -11.13 22.21
C GLN A 467 4.08 -12.03 22.63
N HIS A 468 2.84 -11.53 22.67
CA HIS A 468 1.68 -12.40 22.52
C HIS A 468 1.66 -12.95 21.09
N ARG A 469 2.43 -14.02 20.90
CA ARG A 469 2.36 -14.94 19.76
C ARG A 469 0.92 -15.48 19.71
N GLY A 470 0.04 -14.84 18.94
CA GLY A 470 -1.35 -15.30 18.88
C GLY A 470 -2.29 -14.45 18.06
N PHE A 471 -2.16 -13.12 18.03
CA PHE A 471 -3.21 -12.25 17.44
C PHE A 471 -3.64 -12.66 16.02
N GLY A 472 -2.69 -13.07 15.17
CA GLY A 472 -3.02 -13.55 13.82
C GLY A 472 -3.81 -14.86 13.82
N GLU A 473 -3.38 -15.83 14.63
CA GLU A 473 -4.07 -17.12 14.80
C GLU A 473 -5.43 -16.94 15.49
N ASP A 474 -5.52 -16.07 16.50
CA ASP A 474 -6.78 -15.77 17.21
C ASP A 474 -7.81 -15.12 16.27
N LEU A 475 -7.37 -14.20 15.41
CA LEU A 475 -8.22 -13.63 14.37
C LEU A 475 -8.70 -14.68 13.36
N LEU A 476 -7.83 -15.62 12.97
CA LEU A 476 -8.21 -16.73 12.09
C LEU A 476 -9.21 -17.67 12.76
N ARG A 477 -8.98 -18.07 14.01
CA ARG A 477 -9.91 -18.91 14.79
C ARG A 477 -11.28 -18.25 14.94
N GLU A 478 -11.31 -16.95 15.19
CA GLU A 478 -12.59 -16.23 15.23
C GLU A 478 -13.26 -16.17 13.84
N ALA A 479 -12.47 -16.01 12.77
CA ALA A 479 -12.99 -16.04 11.41
C ALA A 479 -13.57 -17.42 11.04
N GLU A 480 -12.94 -18.52 11.44
CA GLU A 480 -13.41 -19.90 11.27
C GLU A 480 -14.77 -20.09 11.98
N LYS A 481 -14.86 -19.71 13.25
CA LYS A 481 -16.11 -19.76 14.03
C LYS A 481 -17.24 -18.95 13.40
N LEU A 482 -16.95 -17.74 12.95
CA LEU A 482 -17.94 -16.88 12.29
C LEU A 482 -18.37 -17.43 10.94
N SER A 483 -17.47 -18.10 10.22
CA SER A 483 -17.77 -18.74 8.93
C SER A 483 -18.75 -19.91 9.12
N LEU A 484 -18.52 -20.78 10.11
CA LEU A 484 -19.46 -21.84 10.50
C LEU A 484 -20.82 -21.26 10.91
N LYS A 485 -20.84 -20.21 11.74
CA LYS A 485 -22.08 -19.51 12.13
C LYS A 485 -22.85 -18.97 10.92
N HIS A 486 -22.16 -18.63 9.84
CA HIS A 486 -22.73 -18.18 8.58
C HIS A 486 -23.01 -19.31 7.57
N LYS A 487 -23.00 -20.58 8.02
CA LYS A 487 -23.27 -21.77 7.22
C LYS A 487 -22.33 -21.88 6.02
N LYS A 488 -21.05 -21.63 6.27
CA LYS A 488 -19.97 -21.84 5.30
C LYS A 488 -19.20 -23.08 5.72
N ASP A 489 -18.85 -23.89 4.73
CA ASP A 489 -18.16 -25.17 4.93
C ASP A 489 -16.65 -25.02 4.81
N THR A 490 -16.20 -24.00 4.08
CA THR A 490 -14.78 -23.76 3.79
C THR A 490 -14.42 -22.32 4.12
N LEU A 491 -13.21 -22.12 4.66
CA LEU A 491 -12.61 -20.79 4.77
C LEU A 491 -11.44 -20.68 3.80
N LEU A 492 -11.51 -19.71 2.90
CA LEU A 492 -10.47 -19.42 1.92
C LEU A 492 -9.73 -18.14 2.30
N VAL A 493 -8.42 -18.12 2.08
CA VAL A 493 -7.54 -16.99 2.38
C VAL A 493 -6.88 -16.49 1.10
N CYS A 494 -7.07 -15.21 0.79
CA CYS A 494 -6.32 -14.52 -0.26
C CYS A 494 -4.90 -14.20 0.25
N SER A 495 -4.01 -15.19 0.14
CA SER A 495 -2.63 -15.09 0.61
C SER A 495 -1.69 -14.57 -0.48
N GLY A 496 -0.77 -13.68 -0.09
CA GLY A 496 0.42 -13.41 -0.89
C GLY A 496 1.28 -14.67 -1.04
N VAL A 497 2.03 -14.75 -2.14
CA VAL A 497 2.85 -15.91 -2.51
C VAL A 497 3.82 -16.28 -1.40
N GLY A 498 4.61 -15.32 -0.93
CA GLY A 498 5.57 -15.48 0.16
C GLY A 498 4.99 -15.77 1.55
N VAL A 499 3.66 -15.79 1.69
CA VAL A 499 2.95 -16.05 2.96
C VAL A 499 2.22 -17.40 2.93
N LYS A 500 2.10 -18.07 1.77
CA LYS A 500 1.43 -19.37 1.69
C LYS A 500 1.99 -20.41 2.68
N PRO A 501 3.33 -20.53 2.88
CA PRO A 501 3.88 -21.46 3.86
C PRO A 501 3.41 -21.20 5.30
N TYR A 502 3.11 -19.96 5.67
CA TYR A 502 2.57 -19.66 7.01
C TYR A 502 1.21 -20.33 7.22
N TYR A 503 0.31 -20.25 6.24
CA TYR A 503 -1.00 -20.90 6.33
C TYR A 503 -0.89 -22.43 6.27
N GLU A 504 0.08 -22.97 5.52
CA GLU A 504 0.35 -24.42 5.51
C GLU A 504 0.73 -24.93 6.91
N THR A 505 1.49 -24.16 7.70
CA THR A 505 1.78 -24.52 9.11
C THR A 505 0.55 -24.50 10.02
N LEU A 506 -0.52 -23.84 9.61
CA LEU A 506 -1.80 -23.77 10.33
C LEU A 506 -2.82 -24.80 9.82
N GLY A 507 -2.42 -25.72 8.94
CA GLY A 507 -3.29 -26.76 8.41
C GLY A 507 -4.10 -26.36 7.17
N TYR A 508 -3.85 -25.19 6.58
CA TYR A 508 -4.50 -24.79 5.32
C TYR A 508 -3.78 -25.45 4.13
N SER A 509 -4.56 -25.86 3.13
CA SER A 509 -4.08 -26.45 1.88
C SER A 509 -4.34 -25.53 0.69
N ARG A 510 -3.81 -25.85 -0.50
CA ARG A 510 -3.99 -25.00 -1.69
C ARG A 510 -5.31 -25.33 -2.39
N ILE A 511 -6.13 -24.30 -2.60
CA ILE A 511 -7.38 -24.41 -3.36
C ILE A 511 -7.35 -23.32 -4.44
N GLY A 512 -6.97 -23.70 -5.66
CA GLY A 512 -6.74 -22.77 -6.77
C GLY A 512 -5.70 -21.69 -6.38
N PRO A 513 -6.02 -20.39 -6.49
CA PRO A 513 -5.10 -19.32 -6.07
C PRO A 513 -5.07 -19.08 -4.55
N TYR A 514 -5.95 -19.71 -3.77
CA TYR A 514 -6.13 -19.45 -2.33
C TYR A 514 -5.46 -20.50 -1.44
N MET A 515 -5.37 -20.19 -0.14
CA MET A 515 -5.15 -21.17 0.92
C MET A 515 -6.49 -21.47 1.59
N GLY A 516 -6.87 -22.72 1.75
CA GLY A 516 -8.19 -23.11 2.25
C GLY A 516 -8.14 -24.20 3.32
N CYS A 517 -9.12 -24.19 4.22
CA CYS A 517 -9.39 -25.26 5.15
C CYS A 517 -10.88 -25.64 5.13
N ASP A 518 -11.17 -26.93 5.32
CA ASP A 518 -12.51 -27.40 5.63
C ASP A 518 -12.79 -27.10 7.11
N LEU A 519 -13.90 -26.44 7.39
CA LEU A 519 -14.26 -26.00 8.72
C LEU A 519 -14.85 -27.14 9.58
N HIS A 520 -15.30 -28.23 8.96
CA HIS A 520 -15.84 -29.40 9.65
C HIS A 520 -14.74 -30.38 10.10
N GLU A 521 -13.54 -30.30 9.50
CA GLU A 521 -12.38 -31.11 9.86
C GLU A 521 -11.59 -30.53 11.06
N LEU A 522 -11.89 -29.29 11.46
CA LEU A 522 -11.25 -28.59 12.59
C LEU A 522 -11.97 -28.81 13.94
N GLY A 523 -13.01 -29.66 13.96
CA GLY A 523 -13.91 -29.92 15.09
C GLY A 523 -13.45 -30.98 16.08
#